data_AF-A0A2V9D326-F1
#
_entry.id   AF-A0A2V9D326-F1
#
_cell.length_a   1.000
_cell.length_b   1.000
_cell.length_c   1.000
_cell.angle_alpha   90.00
_cell.angle_beta   90.00
_cell.angle_gamma   90.00
#
_symmetry.space_group_name_H-M   'P 1'
#
loop_
_entity.id
_entity.type
_entity.pdbx_description
1 polymer ?
#
loop_
_entity_poly.entity_id
_entity_poly.type
_entity_poly.pdbx_seq_one_letter_code
_entity_poly.pdbx_strand_id
1 'polypeptide(L)'
;MKRLAPIARRAPVMARRIRRMTAACVALAAFMCVSVHAQTLTARLDALLDDWKQKDAPGMAALLIRDGRIEYRKVFGFADLDVRTPITPNTQFLLASVTKQFTAMAIMILVERHKLQFDDTLAKFCPEFPEYARTITVRHLLHHTAGLTQYQELLVGKVDENYFRSSKSPPAAHEFTAAEALQVLSRQQKLRFPPGEKFEYSDSAYVVLGQIIERVTGKRYAEFL
;
A
#
# COMPACT_ATOMS: atom_id res chain seq x y z
N MET A 1 -9.26 96.05 26.84
CA MET A 1 -9.61 94.70 26.35
C MET A 1 -8.95 94.46 24.99
N LYS A 2 -7.88 93.66 24.92
CA LYS A 2 -7.43 92.99 23.69
C LYS A 2 -7.08 91.55 24.07
N ARG A 3 -7.87 90.59 23.58
CA ARG A 3 -7.69 89.15 23.84
C ARG A 3 -6.51 88.62 23.01
N LEU A 4 -5.59 87.91 23.64
CA LEU A 4 -4.61 87.05 22.97
C LEU A 4 -5.32 85.79 22.46
N ALA A 5 -5.11 85.44 21.19
CA ALA A 5 -5.57 84.18 20.59
C ALA A 5 -4.60 83.02 20.93
N PRO A 6 -5.08 81.77 21.05
CA PRO A 6 -4.22 80.65 21.39
C PRO A 6 -3.45 80.13 20.16
N ILE A 7 -2.17 79.85 20.36
CA ILE A 7 -1.29 79.21 19.37
C ILE A 7 -1.67 77.73 19.25
N ALA A 8 -2.14 77.32 18.07
CA ALA A 8 -2.41 75.91 17.77
C ALA A 8 -1.09 75.13 17.65
N ARG A 9 -0.86 74.18 18.58
CA ARG A 9 0.27 73.23 18.49
C ARG A 9 0.03 72.27 17.32
N ARG A 10 0.74 72.47 16.21
CA ARG A 10 0.83 71.47 15.13
C ARG A 10 1.66 70.29 15.63
N ALA A 11 1.03 69.12 15.78
CA ALA A 11 1.77 67.88 16.00
C ALA A 11 2.73 67.62 14.82
N PRO A 12 3.98 67.19 15.06
CA PRO A 12 4.98 67.09 14.01
C PRO A 12 4.59 65.96 13.04
N VAL A 13 4.43 66.32 11.76
CA VAL A 13 4.10 65.42 10.63
C VAL A 13 5.02 64.19 10.58
N MET A 14 6.25 64.32 11.07
CA MET A 14 7.26 63.27 11.18
C MET A 14 6.83 62.10 12.08
N ALA A 15 6.21 62.36 13.23
CA ALA A 15 5.77 61.32 14.18
C ALA A 15 4.61 60.49 13.62
N ARG A 16 3.74 61.10 12.79
CA ARG A 16 2.67 60.40 12.06
C ARG A 16 3.20 59.51 10.94
N ARG A 17 4.30 59.89 10.27
CA ARG A 17 4.93 59.07 9.22
C ARG A 17 5.63 57.83 9.81
N ILE A 18 6.36 57.99 10.91
CA ILE A 18 7.03 56.87 11.59
C ILE A 18 6.01 55.85 12.12
N ARG A 19 4.93 56.32 12.77
CA ARG A 19 3.84 55.43 13.26
C ARG A 19 3.14 54.65 12.14
N ARG A 20 2.97 55.26 10.96
CA ARG A 20 2.39 54.60 9.77
C ARG A 20 3.35 53.59 9.15
N MET A 21 4.65 53.88 9.13
CA MET A 21 5.67 52.94 8.65
C MET A 21 5.83 51.74 9.59
N THR A 22 5.85 51.94 10.90
CA THR A 22 5.90 50.81 11.87
C THR A 22 4.64 49.95 11.83
N ALA A 23 3.45 50.54 11.67
CA ALA A 23 2.21 49.78 11.52
C ALA A 23 2.17 48.99 10.20
N ALA A 24 2.71 49.56 9.11
CA ALA A 24 2.84 48.86 7.84
C ALA A 24 3.85 47.69 7.91
N CYS A 25 4.99 47.87 8.59
CA CYS A 25 5.96 46.79 8.79
C CYS A 25 5.43 45.66 9.69
N VAL A 26 4.67 45.97 10.74
CA VAL A 26 4.03 44.95 11.60
C VAL A 26 2.93 44.19 10.86
N ALA A 27 2.12 44.88 10.05
CA ALA A 27 1.10 44.24 9.21
C ALA A 27 1.73 43.34 8.13
N LEU A 28 2.83 43.79 7.50
CA LEU A 28 3.57 43.01 6.50
C LEU A 28 4.24 41.76 7.11
N ALA A 29 4.81 41.89 8.31
CA ALA A 29 5.40 40.76 9.05
C ALA A 29 4.34 39.74 9.51
N ALA A 30 3.16 40.21 9.96
CA ALA A 30 2.04 39.34 10.31
C ALA A 30 1.49 38.58 9.08
N PHE A 31 1.43 39.24 7.91
CA PHE A 31 1.01 38.61 6.66
C PHE A 31 2.00 37.54 6.15
N MET A 32 3.31 37.78 6.32
CA MET A 32 4.35 36.79 6.01
C MET A 32 4.33 35.58 6.96
N CYS A 33 4.04 35.76 8.25
CA CYS A 33 4.01 34.66 9.22
C CYS A 33 2.82 33.69 9.01
N VAL A 34 1.66 34.21 8.62
CA VAL A 34 0.48 33.39 8.25
C VAL A 34 0.75 32.58 6.96
N SER A 35 1.50 33.15 6.02
CA SER A 35 1.82 32.51 4.74
C SER A 35 2.78 31.31 4.89
N VAL A 36 3.68 31.33 5.88
CA VAL A 36 4.61 30.23 6.17
C VAL A 36 3.91 29.05 6.87
N HIS A 37 2.82 29.29 7.61
CA HIS A 37 2.05 28.25 8.30
C HIS A 37 0.94 27.61 7.42
N ALA A 38 0.74 28.11 6.19
CA ALA A 38 -0.39 27.76 5.34
C ALA A 38 -0.03 26.86 4.14
N GLN A 39 1.02 26.05 4.23
CA GLN A 39 1.16 24.96 3.26
C GLN A 39 -0.02 24.00 3.45
N THR A 40 -0.91 23.96 2.46
CA THR A 40 -2.01 23.01 2.44
C THR A 40 -1.44 21.59 2.49
N LEU A 41 -2.18 20.65 3.08
CA LEU A 41 -1.81 19.22 3.08
C LEU A 41 -1.44 18.73 1.67
N THR A 42 -2.17 19.20 0.67
CA THR A 42 -1.90 18.97 -0.76
C THR A 42 -0.50 19.43 -1.16
N ALA A 43 -0.08 20.65 -0.81
CA ALA A 43 1.24 21.16 -1.14
C ALA A 43 2.38 20.34 -0.48
N ARG A 44 2.16 19.88 0.75
CA ARG A 44 3.12 19.01 1.45
C ARG A 44 3.23 17.63 0.79
N LEU A 45 2.10 17.02 0.42
CA LEU A 45 2.07 15.74 -0.29
C LEU A 45 2.66 15.88 -1.70
N ASP A 46 2.41 17.00 -2.36
CA ASP A 46 3.01 17.32 -3.66
C ASP A 46 4.53 17.38 -3.57
N ALA A 47 5.08 18.08 -2.56
CA ALA A 47 6.51 18.18 -2.36
C ALA A 47 7.16 16.83 -2.04
N LEU A 48 6.48 15.96 -1.27
CA LEU A 48 6.95 14.59 -1.00
C LEU A 48 7.00 13.71 -2.25
N LEU A 49 6.22 14.05 -3.29
CA LEU A 49 6.11 13.27 -4.52
C LEU A 49 6.76 13.98 -5.71
N ASP A 50 7.57 15.01 -5.48
CA ASP A 50 8.21 15.79 -6.56
C ASP A 50 9.10 14.93 -7.46
N ASP A 51 9.79 13.93 -6.91
CA ASP A 51 10.63 13.01 -7.68
C ASP A 51 9.84 12.22 -8.74
N TRP A 52 8.54 12.01 -8.52
CA TRP A 52 7.66 11.30 -9.44
C TRP A 52 7.09 12.22 -10.53
N LYS A 53 7.30 13.53 -10.43
CA LYS A 53 6.91 14.51 -11.46
C LYS A 53 7.95 14.64 -12.58
N GLN A 54 9.06 13.91 -12.51
CA GLN A 54 10.09 13.93 -13.53
C GLN A 54 9.57 13.40 -14.88
N LYS A 55 10.14 13.92 -15.99
CA LYS A 55 9.66 13.66 -17.36
C LYS A 55 9.73 12.20 -17.81
N ASP A 56 10.50 11.37 -17.12
CA ASP A 56 10.71 9.96 -17.48
C ASP A 56 10.41 9.01 -16.29
N ALA A 57 9.62 9.48 -15.32
CA ALA A 57 9.27 8.68 -14.15
C ALA A 57 8.27 7.56 -14.49
N PRO A 58 8.45 6.34 -13.93
CA PRO A 58 7.42 5.31 -13.93
C PRO A 58 6.12 5.80 -13.27
N GLY A 59 5.00 5.20 -13.66
CA GLY A 59 3.67 5.56 -13.16
C GLY A 59 3.50 5.38 -11.65
N MET A 60 2.97 6.40 -10.97
CA MET A 60 2.57 6.35 -9.56
C MET A 60 1.20 6.97 -9.34
N ALA A 61 0.31 6.25 -8.66
CA ALA A 61 -0.96 6.78 -8.16
C ALA A 61 -0.94 6.93 -6.63
N ALA A 62 -1.46 8.05 -6.12
CA ALA A 62 -1.53 8.35 -4.68
C ALA A 62 -2.93 8.84 -4.29
N LEU A 63 -3.46 8.28 -3.20
CA LEU A 63 -4.80 8.57 -2.66
C LEU A 63 -4.72 8.72 -1.14
N LEU A 64 -5.28 9.81 -0.59
CA LEU A 64 -5.52 9.99 0.84
C LEU A 64 -7.01 10.11 1.09
N ILE A 65 -7.52 9.25 1.96
CA ILE A 65 -8.89 9.29 2.47
C ILE A 65 -8.84 9.58 3.96
N ARG A 66 -9.60 10.57 4.41
CA ARG A 66 -9.80 10.89 5.84
C ARG A 66 -11.29 11.03 6.10
N ASP A 67 -11.80 10.33 7.11
CA ASP A 67 -13.21 10.35 7.50
C ASP A 67 -14.17 10.10 6.31
N GLY A 68 -13.81 9.14 5.45
CA GLY A 68 -14.57 8.79 4.24
C GLY A 68 -14.50 9.82 3.11
N ARG A 69 -13.71 10.89 3.23
CA ARG A 69 -13.54 11.93 2.21
C ARG A 69 -12.17 11.83 1.55
N ILE A 70 -12.15 11.99 0.23
CA ILE A 70 -10.91 12.08 -0.55
C ILE A 70 -10.32 13.47 -0.33
N GLU A 71 -9.19 13.56 0.38
CA GLU A 71 -8.46 14.81 0.62
C GLU A 71 -7.30 15.00 -0.37
N TYR A 72 -6.83 13.93 -1.01
CA TYR A 72 -5.78 13.96 -2.02
C TYR A 72 -5.95 12.81 -3.01
N ARG A 73 -5.87 13.08 -4.31
CA ARG A 73 -5.90 12.08 -5.38
C ARG A 73 -5.08 12.60 -6.55
N LYS A 74 -3.91 11.99 -6.79
CA LYS A 74 -3.03 12.36 -7.91
C LYS A 74 -2.41 11.14 -8.57
N VAL A 75 -2.03 11.33 -9.82
CA VAL A 75 -1.32 10.36 -10.64
C VAL A 75 -0.13 11.07 -11.31
N PHE A 76 0.97 10.36 -11.47
CA PHE A 76 2.24 10.86 -12.02
C PHE A 76 2.86 9.83 -12.95
N GLY A 77 3.70 10.26 -13.90
CA GLY A 77 4.46 9.37 -14.76
C GLY A 77 3.64 8.61 -15.80
N PHE A 78 4.24 7.53 -16.32
CA PHE A 78 3.72 6.77 -17.47
C PHE A 78 3.48 5.30 -17.13
N ALA A 79 2.43 4.72 -17.72
CA ALA A 79 2.14 3.28 -17.70
C ALA A 79 3.19 2.50 -18.50
N ASP A 80 3.70 3.13 -19.57
CA ASP A 80 4.69 2.58 -20.47
C ASP A 80 5.70 3.69 -20.79
N LEU A 81 6.97 3.44 -20.48
CA LEU A 81 8.05 4.43 -20.64
C LEU A 81 8.52 4.58 -22.09
N ASP A 82 8.38 3.53 -22.91
CA ASP A 82 8.86 3.51 -24.28
C ASP A 82 7.94 4.33 -25.18
N VAL A 83 6.62 4.09 -25.07
CA VAL A 83 5.61 4.84 -25.84
C VAL A 83 5.04 6.04 -25.07
N ARG A 84 5.50 6.28 -23.83
CA ARG A 84 5.10 7.40 -22.96
C ARG A 84 3.59 7.53 -22.80
N THR A 85 2.91 6.41 -22.52
CA THR A 85 1.46 6.43 -22.23
C THR A 85 1.24 6.92 -20.80
N PRO A 86 0.62 8.08 -20.54
CA PRO A 86 0.45 8.58 -19.17
C PRO A 86 -0.50 7.67 -18.39
N ILE A 87 -0.25 7.51 -17.08
CA ILE A 87 -1.25 6.86 -16.24
C ILE A 87 -2.45 7.79 -16.02
N THR A 88 -3.59 7.19 -15.72
CA THR A 88 -4.82 7.88 -15.34
C THR A 88 -5.25 7.39 -13.96
N PRO A 89 -6.20 8.07 -13.30
CA PRO A 89 -6.81 7.56 -12.09
C PRO A 89 -7.52 6.20 -12.22
N ASN A 90 -7.68 5.68 -13.45
CA ASN A 90 -8.27 4.37 -13.75
C ASN A 90 -7.23 3.35 -14.25
N THR A 91 -5.94 3.71 -14.30
CA THR A 91 -4.88 2.76 -14.66
C THR A 91 -4.83 1.61 -13.66
N GLN A 92 -4.82 0.39 -14.19
CA GLN A 92 -4.71 -0.82 -13.38
C GLN A 92 -3.25 -1.10 -13.05
N PHE A 93 -2.99 -1.56 -11.83
CA PHE A 93 -1.67 -1.95 -11.36
C PHE A 93 -1.70 -3.41 -10.91
N LEU A 94 -0.61 -4.14 -11.15
CA LEU A 94 -0.41 -5.44 -10.52
C LEU A 94 -0.25 -5.24 -9.00
N LEU A 95 -1.22 -5.71 -8.24
CA LEU A 95 -1.30 -5.48 -6.79
C LEU A 95 -0.25 -6.26 -5.99
N ALA A 96 0.37 -7.27 -6.59
CA ALA A 96 1.31 -8.17 -5.92
C ALA A 96 0.75 -8.62 -4.55
N SER A 97 1.51 -8.41 -3.47
CA SER A 97 1.14 -8.87 -2.13
C SER A 97 0.03 -8.06 -1.45
N VAL A 98 -0.41 -6.93 -2.02
CA VAL A 98 -1.65 -6.26 -1.57
C VAL A 98 -2.86 -7.18 -1.74
N THR A 99 -2.82 -8.08 -2.73
CA THR A 99 -3.84 -9.12 -2.96
C THR A 99 -4.15 -9.96 -1.71
N LYS A 100 -3.16 -10.18 -0.83
CA LYS A 100 -3.29 -11.06 0.35
C LYS A 100 -4.39 -10.58 1.31
N GLN A 101 -4.59 -9.27 1.44
CA GLN A 101 -5.65 -8.73 2.31
C GLN A 101 -7.04 -9.14 1.82
N PHE A 102 -7.25 -9.19 0.50
CA PHE A 102 -8.50 -9.65 -0.09
C PHE A 102 -8.69 -11.16 0.09
N THR A 103 -7.64 -11.96 -0.08
CA THR A 103 -7.67 -13.40 0.22
C THR A 103 -8.02 -13.66 1.69
N ALA A 104 -7.39 -12.93 2.61
CA ALA A 104 -7.66 -13.06 4.05
C ALA A 104 -9.10 -12.67 4.38
N MET A 105 -9.60 -11.57 3.81
CA MET A 105 -11.01 -11.17 3.93
C MET A 105 -11.96 -12.26 3.42
N ALA A 106 -11.68 -12.86 2.27
CA ALA A 106 -12.48 -13.96 1.72
C ALA A 106 -12.56 -15.14 2.70
N ILE A 107 -11.43 -15.52 3.33
CA ILE A 107 -11.41 -16.55 4.38
C ILE A 107 -12.25 -16.13 5.59
N MET A 108 -12.12 -14.87 6.05
CA MET A 108 -12.91 -14.35 7.18
C MET A 108 -14.42 -14.40 6.89
N ILE A 109 -14.85 -14.03 5.68
CA ILE A 109 -16.25 -14.15 5.24
C ILE A 109 -16.73 -15.61 5.28
N LEU A 110 -15.89 -16.57 4.87
CA LEU A 110 -16.23 -17.99 4.93
C LEU A 110 -16.32 -18.51 6.37
N VAL A 111 -15.47 -18.01 7.28
CA VAL A 111 -15.56 -18.32 8.71
C VAL A 111 -16.84 -17.76 9.32
N GLU A 112 -17.14 -16.49 9.06
CA GLU A 112 -18.36 -15.82 9.54
C GLU A 112 -19.62 -16.55 9.07
N ARG A 113 -19.62 -17.07 7.83
CA ARG A 113 -20.71 -17.88 7.27
C ARG A 113 -20.69 -19.35 7.71
N HIS A 114 -19.84 -19.71 8.67
CA HIS A 114 -19.66 -21.07 9.18
C HIS A 114 -19.35 -22.12 8.10
N LYS A 115 -18.72 -21.70 6.98
CA LYS A 115 -18.32 -22.60 5.90
C LYS A 115 -16.98 -23.29 6.16
N LEU A 116 -16.14 -22.67 6.99
CA LEU A 116 -14.90 -23.24 7.51
C LEU A 116 -14.59 -22.65 8.90
N GLN A 117 -13.63 -23.21 9.61
CA GLN A 117 -13.10 -22.69 10.87
C GLN A 117 -11.60 -22.40 10.74
N PHE A 118 -11.09 -21.46 11.55
CA PHE A 118 -9.66 -21.13 11.55
C PHE A 118 -8.76 -22.32 11.92
N ASP A 119 -9.28 -23.23 12.75
CA ASP A 119 -8.54 -24.38 13.25
C ASP A 119 -8.81 -25.65 12.42
N ASP A 120 -9.59 -25.53 11.33
CA ASP A 120 -9.66 -26.59 10.32
C ASP A 120 -8.28 -26.82 9.71
N THR A 121 -7.92 -28.09 9.55
CA THR A 121 -6.63 -28.49 8.97
C THR A 121 -6.65 -28.38 7.45
N LEU A 122 -5.49 -28.18 6.83
CA LEU A 122 -5.34 -28.16 5.38
C LEU A 122 -5.84 -29.47 4.74
N ALA A 123 -5.58 -30.61 5.38
CA ALA A 123 -6.01 -31.92 4.89
C ALA A 123 -7.55 -32.04 4.73
N LYS A 124 -8.34 -31.24 5.45
CA LYS A 124 -9.81 -31.19 5.29
C LYS A 124 -10.22 -30.71 3.89
N PHE A 125 -9.45 -29.81 3.29
CA PHE A 125 -9.78 -29.17 2.02
C PHE A 125 -8.90 -29.65 0.85
N CYS A 126 -7.66 -30.03 1.16
CA CYS A 126 -6.66 -30.48 0.20
C CYS A 126 -6.07 -31.83 0.66
N PRO A 127 -6.85 -32.93 0.64
CA PRO A 127 -6.40 -34.26 1.08
C PRO A 127 -5.28 -34.84 0.22
N GLU A 128 -5.02 -34.27 -0.96
CA GLU A 128 -3.90 -34.60 -1.84
C GLU A 128 -2.54 -34.11 -1.31
N PHE A 129 -2.52 -33.26 -0.29
CA PHE A 129 -1.27 -32.83 0.33
C PHE A 129 -0.71 -33.92 1.28
N PRO A 130 0.62 -33.98 1.48
CA PRO A 130 1.25 -34.95 2.37
C PRO A 130 0.83 -34.80 3.83
N GLU A 131 1.29 -35.73 4.68
CA GLU A 131 0.83 -35.86 6.08
C GLU A 131 0.95 -34.57 6.91
N TYR A 132 1.88 -33.66 6.57
CA TYR A 132 1.98 -32.34 7.20
C TYR A 132 0.69 -31.51 7.09
N ALA A 133 -0.17 -31.77 6.09
CA ALA A 133 -1.43 -31.05 5.92
C ALA A 133 -2.41 -31.28 7.08
N ARG A 134 -2.21 -32.34 7.88
CA ARG A 134 -2.97 -32.57 9.11
C ARG A 134 -2.54 -31.68 10.27
N THR A 135 -1.37 -31.03 10.19
CA THR A 135 -0.83 -30.17 11.26
C THR A 135 -0.94 -28.69 10.92
N ILE A 136 -1.04 -28.34 9.63
CA ILE A 136 -1.29 -26.96 9.18
C ILE A 136 -2.78 -26.65 9.30
N THR A 137 -3.13 -25.54 9.95
CA THR A 137 -4.50 -25.01 10.02
C THR A 137 -4.67 -23.80 9.09
N VAL A 138 -5.92 -23.41 8.82
CA VAL A 138 -6.23 -22.16 8.11
C VAL A 138 -5.58 -20.95 8.81
N ARG A 139 -5.55 -20.94 10.14
CA ARG A 139 -4.88 -19.94 10.97
C ARG A 139 -3.37 -19.87 10.69
N HIS A 140 -2.70 -21.03 10.59
CA HIS A 140 -1.27 -21.06 10.29
C HIS A 140 -0.95 -20.45 8.91
N LEU A 141 -1.82 -20.70 7.91
CA LEU A 141 -1.68 -20.13 6.58
C LEU A 141 -1.86 -18.61 6.58
N LEU A 142 -2.93 -18.10 7.21
CA LEU A 142 -3.23 -16.66 7.31
C LEU A 142 -2.08 -15.88 7.97
N HIS A 143 -1.47 -16.46 8.99
CA HIS A 143 -0.43 -15.80 9.79
C HIS A 143 1.00 -16.08 9.33
N HIS A 144 1.21 -16.74 8.18
CA HIS A 144 2.54 -17.08 7.69
C HIS A 144 3.37 -17.90 8.69
N THR A 145 2.73 -18.85 9.38
CA THR A 145 3.38 -19.74 10.37
C THR A 145 3.26 -21.21 9.99
N ALA A 146 2.93 -21.52 8.74
CA ALA A 146 2.66 -22.88 8.27
C ALA A 146 3.92 -23.72 7.97
N GLY A 147 5.09 -23.09 7.82
CA GLY A 147 6.34 -23.80 7.48
C GLY A 147 6.45 -24.31 6.04
N LEU A 148 5.57 -23.87 5.13
CA LEU A 148 5.64 -24.24 3.71
C LEU A 148 6.84 -23.60 3.02
N THR A 149 7.53 -24.35 2.15
CA THR A 149 8.54 -23.79 1.26
C THR A 149 7.87 -22.90 0.22
N GLN A 150 8.54 -21.82 -0.20
CA GLN A 150 8.08 -21.00 -1.32
C GLN A 150 7.98 -21.86 -2.58
N TYR A 151 6.84 -21.82 -3.26
CA TYR A 151 6.61 -22.66 -4.45
C TYR A 151 7.60 -22.32 -5.57
N GLN A 152 8.07 -21.07 -5.61
CA GLN A 152 9.14 -20.62 -6.50
C GLN A 152 10.44 -21.37 -6.22
N GLU A 153 10.82 -21.53 -4.94
CA GLU A 153 12.01 -22.32 -4.57
C GLU A 153 11.90 -23.79 -5.03
N LEU A 154 10.67 -24.33 -5.03
CA LEU A 154 10.41 -25.70 -5.48
C LEU A 154 10.40 -25.83 -7.02
N LEU A 155 10.01 -24.79 -7.75
CA LEU A 155 9.90 -24.80 -9.21
C LEU A 155 11.25 -24.52 -9.91
N VAL A 156 12.05 -23.61 -9.37
CA VAL A 156 13.28 -23.12 -10.03
C VAL A 156 14.54 -23.27 -9.18
N GLY A 157 14.45 -23.91 -8.02
CA GLY A 157 15.53 -24.01 -7.05
C GLY A 157 15.64 -22.76 -6.17
N LYS A 158 16.67 -22.69 -5.31
CA LYS A 158 16.80 -21.60 -4.33
C LYS A 158 16.73 -20.22 -4.99
N VAL A 159 15.68 -19.47 -4.67
CA VAL A 159 15.51 -18.07 -5.02
C VAL A 159 15.95 -17.21 -3.83
N ASP A 160 16.75 -16.17 -4.07
CA ASP A 160 17.06 -15.18 -3.04
C ASP A 160 15.99 -14.07 -3.02
N GLU A 161 16.04 -13.18 -2.03
CA GLU A 161 15.06 -12.08 -1.89
C GLU A 161 15.02 -11.13 -3.11
N ASN A 162 16.11 -11.07 -3.88
CA ASN A 162 16.23 -10.27 -5.07
C ASN A 162 15.90 -11.05 -6.35
N TYR A 163 15.47 -12.32 -6.26
CA TYR A 163 15.26 -13.17 -7.42
C TYR A 163 14.42 -12.45 -8.48
N PHE A 164 13.23 -11.95 -8.10
CA PHE A 164 12.31 -11.18 -8.94
C PHE A 164 12.84 -9.83 -9.45
N ARG A 165 13.95 -9.35 -8.89
CA ARG A 165 14.66 -8.12 -9.30
C ARG A 165 15.96 -8.42 -10.04
N SER A 166 16.36 -9.69 -10.12
CA SER A 166 17.64 -10.12 -10.66
C SER A 166 17.53 -10.45 -12.15
N SER A 167 18.62 -10.26 -12.88
CA SER A 167 18.75 -10.73 -14.28
C SER A 167 18.70 -12.26 -14.42
N LYS A 168 18.71 -13.00 -13.30
CA LYS A 168 18.53 -14.46 -13.26
C LYS A 168 17.06 -14.87 -13.17
N SER A 169 16.13 -13.93 -12.96
CA SER A 169 14.73 -14.21 -13.17
C SER A 169 14.52 -14.63 -14.63
N PRO A 170 13.77 -15.72 -14.90
CA PRO A 170 13.31 -15.97 -16.24
C PRO A 170 12.62 -14.70 -16.78
N PRO A 171 12.75 -14.39 -18.08
CA PRO A 171 11.99 -13.31 -18.69
C PRO A 171 10.53 -13.44 -18.25
N ALA A 172 9.86 -12.33 -18.00
CA ALA A 172 8.50 -12.21 -17.42
C ALA A 172 7.38 -13.06 -18.09
N ALA A 173 7.71 -13.89 -19.08
CA ALA A 173 6.85 -14.78 -19.83
C ALA A 173 6.46 -16.09 -19.10
N HIS A 174 6.98 -16.39 -17.90
CA HIS A 174 6.48 -17.51 -17.09
C HIS A 174 6.02 -17.05 -15.71
N GLU A 175 4.84 -16.44 -15.67
CA GLU A 175 4.09 -16.33 -14.42
C GLU A 175 3.63 -17.73 -14.01
N PHE A 176 4.17 -18.25 -12.91
CA PHE A 176 3.72 -19.54 -12.37
C PHE A 176 2.24 -19.48 -12.01
N THR A 177 1.50 -20.46 -12.49
CA THR A 177 0.09 -20.63 -12.19
C THR A 177 -0.11 -21.15 -10.76
N ALA A 178 -1.29 -20.88 -10.18
CA ALA A 178 -1.68 -21.48 -8.91
C ALA A 178 -1.65 -23.01 -8.96
N ALA A 179 -2.00 -23.60 -10.10
CA ALA A 179 -1.98 -25.05 -10.31
C ALA A 179 -0.56 -25.63 -10.21
N GLU A 180 0.43 -24.99 -10.83
CA GLU A 180 1.85 -25.40 -10.72
C GLU A 180 2.35 -25.29 -9.29
N ALA A 181 2.02 -24.18 -8.61
CA ALA A 181 2.37 -23.98 -7.21
C ALA A 181 1.78 -25.08 -6.31
N LEU A 182 0.49 -25.39 -6.45
CA LEU A 182 -0.17 -26.47 -5.69
C LEU A 182 0.42 -27.85 -6.03
N GLN A 183 0.80 -28.08 -7.29
CA GLN A 183 1.41 -29.33 -7.71
C GLN A 183 2.76 -29.56 -7.03
N VAL A 184 3.63 -28.55 -6.95
CA VAL A 184 4.92 -28.72 -6.25
C VAL A 184 4.77 -28.79 -4.74
N LEU A 185 3.82 -28.05 -4.16
CA LEU A 185 3.53 -28.08 -2.74
C LEU A 185 2.99 -29.44 -2.28
N SER A 186 2.11 -30.07 -3.07
CA SER A 186 1.60 -31.41 -2.78
C SER A 186 2.68 -32.51 -2.89
N ARG A 187 3.84 -32.22 -3.48
CA ARG A 187 4.99 -33.15 -3.54
C ARG A 187 6.06 -32.90 -2.48
N GLN A 188 6.08 -31.70 -1.88
CA GLN A 188 7.01 -31.37 -0.81
C GLN A 188 6.84 -32.35 0.36
N GLN A 189 7.90 -32.99 0.85
CA GLN A 189 7.75 -33.99 1.93
C GLN A 189 7.88 -33.41 3.34
N LYS A 190 8.63 -32.32 3.50
CA LYS A 190 8.97 -31.74 4.80
C LYS A 190 8.67 -30.25 4.83
N LEU A 191 8.17 -29.80 5.98
CA LEU A 191 8.08 -28.39 6.30
C LEU A 191 9.46 -27.84 6.68
N ARG A 192 9.64 -26.53 6.49
CA ARG A 192 10.82 -25.79 6.93
C ARG A 192 10.90 -25.70 8.44
N PHE A 193 9.74 -25.72 9.10
CA PHE A 193 9.57 -25.74 10.55
C PHE A 193 8.16 -26.22 10.91
N PRO A 194 7.95 -26.77 12.12
CA PRO A 194 6.63 -27.10 12.66
C PRO A 194 5.62 -25.93 12.59
N PRO A 195 4.35 -26.16 12.21
CA PRO A 195 3.36 -25.09 12.14
C PRO A 195 3.17 -24.38 13.49
N GLY A 196 3.12 -23.05 13.46
CA GLY A 196 2.97 -22.20 14.64
C GLY A 196 4.29 -21.85 15.35
N GLU A 197 5.41 -22.49 15.02
CA GLU A 197 6.68 -22.27 15.74
C GLU A 197 7.28 -20.88 15.51
N LYS A 198 7.21 -20.37 14.29
CA LYS A 198 7.71 -19.03 13.94
C LYS A 198 7.01 -18.45 12.72
N PHE A 199 7.20 -17.15 12.53
CA PHE A 199 6.78 -16.43 11.33
C PHE A 199 7.81 -16.57 10.21
N GLU A 200 7.35 -16.93 9.01
CA GLU A 200 8.12 -16.85 7.76
C GLU A 200 7.15 -16.49 6.63
N TYR A 201 7.34 -15.31 6.04
CA TYR A 201 6.50 -14.82 4.95
C TYR A 201 6.39 -15.86 3.83
N SER A 202 5.17 -16.12 3.36
CA SER A 202 4.88 -17.27 2.49
C SER A 202 3.84 -16.92 1.43
N ASP A 203 4.25 -16.96 0.17
CA ASP A 203 3.31 -16.87 -0.97
C ASP A 203 2.57 -18.21 -1.14
N SER A 204 3.26 -19.32 -0.91
CA SER A 204 2.68 -20.67 -0.90
C SER A 204 1.46 -20.77 0.01
N ALA A 205 1.54 -20.18 1.21
CA ALA A 205 0.41 -20.18 2.14
C ALA A 205 -0.84 -19.50 1.53
N TYR A 206 -0.66 -18.40 0.79
CA TYR A 206 -1.76 -17.66 0.18
C TYR A 206 -2.29 -18.30 -1.10
N VAL A 207 -1.44 -19.01 -1.86
CA VAL A 207 -1.92 -19.88 -2.95
C VAL A 207 -2.82 -20.98 -2.39
N VAL A 208 -2.42 -21.61 -1.28
CA VAL A 208 -3.22 -22.64 -0.61
C VAL A 208 -4.52 -22.07 -0.05
N LEU A 209 -4.52 -20.86 0.53
CA LEU A 209 -5.77 -20.19 0.94
C LEU A 209 -6.71 -19.94 -0.25
N GLY A 210 -6.16 -19.55 -1.41
CA GLY A 210 -6.91 -19.45 -2.65
C GLY A 210 -7.59 -20.77 -3.03
N GLN A 211 -6.85 -21.88 -2.98
CA GLN A 211 -7.40 -23.21 -3.23
C GLN A 211 -8.51 -23.58 -2.23
N ILE A 212 -8.33 -23.27 -0.94
CA ILE A 212 -9.35 -23.52 0.08
C ILE A 212 -10.63 -22.74 -0.24
N ILE A 213 -10.53 -21.47 -0.63
CA ILE A 213 -11.69 -20.66 -1.04
C ILE A 213 -12.44 -21.35 -2.18
N GLU A 214 -11.73 -21.79 -3.23
CA GLU A 214 -12.37 -22.46 -4.37
C GLU A 214 -13.04 -23.77 -3.97
N ARG A 215 -12.37 -24.60 -3.16
CA ARG A 215 -12.89 -25.89 -2.67
C ARG A 215 -14.14 -25.72 -1.81
N VAL A 216 -14.16 -24.71 -0.93
CA VAL A 216 -15.28 -24.48 0.00
C VAL A 216 -16.48 -23.87 -0.71
N THR A 217 -16.25 -23.03 -1.72
CA THR A 217 -17.31 -22.28 -2.40
C THR A 217 -17.83 -22.96 -3.66
N GLY A 218 -17.02 -23.81 -4.29
CA GLY A 218 -17.27 -24.33 -5.64
C GLY A 218 -17.10 -23.29 -6.75
N LYS A 219 -16.58 -22.09 -6.42
CA LYS A 219 -16.38 -20.98 -7.35
C LYS A 219 -14.92 -20.79 -7.66
N ARG A 220 -14.61 -20.17 -8.81
CA ARG A 220 -13.26 -19.68 -9.08
C ARG A 220 -12.92 -18.56 -8.10
N TYR A 221 -11.65 -18.44 -7.71
CA TYR A 221 -11.16 -17.45 -6.75
C TYR A 221 -11.58 -16.02 -7.12
N ALA A 222 -11.41 -15.65 -8.40
CA ALA A 222 -11.79 -14.35 -8.93
C ALA A 222 -13.31 -14.11 -9.04
N GLU A 223 -14.14 -15.17 -8.98
CA GLU A 223 -15.60 -15.05 -8.98
C GLU A 223 -16.17 -14.95 -7.55
N PHE A 224 -15.42 -15.42 -6.55
CA PHE A 224 -15.80 -15.28 -5.15
C PHE A 224 -15.47 -13.90 -4.58
N LEU A 225 -14.34 -13.33 -5.00
CA LEU A 225 -13.95 -11.95 -4.68
C LEU A 225 -14.82 -10.93 -5.45
#